data_AF-A0AAU3VT56-F1
#
_entry.id   AF-A0AAU3VT56-F1
#
_cell.length_a   1.000
_cell.length_b   1.000
_cell.length_c   1.000
_cell.angle_alpha   90.00
_cell.angle_beta   90.00
_cell.angle_gamma   90.00
#
_symmetry.space_group_name_H-M   'P 1'
#
loop_
_entity.id
_entity.type
_entity.pdbx_description
1 polymer ?
#
loop_
_entity_poly.entity_id
_entity_poly.type
_entity_poly.pdbx_seq_one_letter_code
_entity_poly.pdbx_strand_id
1 'polypeptide(L)'
;MSNQAPNSNQAPDEARVIPLRPAAAPARAPQRPRPVLAPRQAPPAPAGREPLWRDVVGDVLRHERLAQERTLKDVADAARISMPYLSELERGRKEASSEVLAAAARALGLGLTDLLSLAQDELTRLDRVRPGRATPRASTSRYDGMCLAA
;
A
#
# COMPACT_ATOMS: atom_id res chain seq x y z
N MET A 1 33.13 -64.10 3.26
CA MET A 1 32.22 -64.65 2.22
C MET A 1 31.38 -65.73 2.91
N SER A 2 30.44 -65.38 3.78
CA SER A 2 29.04 -65.04 3.48
C SER A 2 28.33 -66.15 2.68
N ASN A 3 27.54 -67.01 3.35
CA ASN A 3 26.10 -67.03 3.09
C ASN A 3 25.26 -67.81 4.11
N GLN A 4 24.17 -67.14 4.46
CA GLN A 4 23.08 -67.36 5.41
C GLN A 4 22.24 -68.64 5.14
N ALA A 5 21.85 -69.35 6.21
CA ALA A 5 20.67 -70.22 6.24
C ALA A 5 19.42 -69.42 6.69
N PRO A 6 18.19 -69.84 6.33
CA PRO A 6 17.05 -68.95 6.24
C PRO A 6 16.27 -68.82 7.57
N ASN A 7 15.28 -67.93 7.51
CA ASN A 7 14.05 -67.90 8.30
C ASN A 7 13.99 -66.81 9.39
N SER A 8 13.65 -65.59 8.94
CA SER A 8 13.08 -64.55 9.80
C SER A 8 11.58 -64.50 9.56
N ASN A 9 10.88 -64.97 10.58
CA ASN A 9 9.46 -64.89 10.87
C ASN A 9 8.77 -63.70 10.19
N GLN A 10 7.89 -63.97 9.22
CA GLN A 10 6.93 -63.00 8.70
C GLN A 10 5.97 -62.57 9.81
N ALA A 11 6.04 -61.30 10.21
CA ALA A 11 4.93 -60.63 10.88
C ALA A 11 4.03 -60.04 9.79
N PRO A 12 2.71 -60.33 9.76
CA PRO A 12 1.83 -59.65 8.84
C PRO A 12 1.63 -58.20 9.28
N ASP A 13 1.72 -57.30 8.31
CA ASP A 13 1.40 -55.87 8.39
C ASP A 13 -0.12 -55.71 8.60
N GLU A 14 -0.56 -55.87 9.84
CA GLU A 14 -1.93 -55.56 10.25
C GLU A 14 -2.12 -54.05 10.28
N ALA A 15 -2.46 -53.49 9.11
CA ALA A 15 -2.98 -52.15 8.97
C ALA A 15 -4.23 -52.00 9.86
N ARG A 16 -4.06 -51.36 11.03
CA ARG A 16 -5.16 -50.99 11.93
C ARG A 16 -6.06 -49.97 11.24
N VAL A 17 -7.16 -50.46 10.67
CA VAL A 17 -8.24 -49.63 10.13
C VAL A 17 -8.94 -48.95 11.31
N ILE A 18 -8.79 -47.64 11.46
CA ILE A 18 -9.55 -46.83 12.42
C ILE A 18 -10.94 -46.61 11.82
N PRO A 19 -12.04 -47.10 12.45
CA PRO A 19 -13.37 -46.77 11.96
C PRO A 19 -13.65 -45.29 12.22
N LEU A 20 -13.93 -44.53 11.16
CA LEU A 20 -14.41 -43.16 11.27
C LEU A 20 -15.80 -43.18 11.93
N ARG A 21 -15.87 -42.63 13.14
CA ARG A 21 -17.13 -42.37 13.84
C ARG A 21 -18.01 -41.47 12.95
N PRO A 22 -19.26 -41.85 12.61
CA PRO A 22 -20.15 -40.94 11.92
C PRO A 22 -20.49 -39.78 12.86
N ALA A 23 -20.18 -38.55 12.45
CA ALA A 23 -20.57 -37.36 13.18
C ALA A 23 -22.10 -37.22 13.09
N ALA A 24 -22.79 -37.41 14.21
CA ALA A 24 -24.20 -37.08 14.33
C ALA A 24 -24.37 -35.57 14.10
N ALA A 25 -25.16 -35.21 13.08
CA ALA A 25 -25.48 -33.81 12.78
C ALA A 25 -26.22 -33.19 13.97
N PRO A 26 -25.80 -32.02 14.49
CA PRO A 26 -26.56 -31.36 15.53
C PRO A 26 -27.89 -30.86 14.97
N ALA A 27 -28.98 -31.13 15.69
CA ALA A 27 -30.30 -30.59 15.42
C ALA A 27 -30.24 -29.06 15.33
N ARG A 28 -30.76 -28.52 14.23
CA ARG A 28 -30.72 -27.09 13.88
C ARG A 28 -31.60 -26.29 14.84
N ALA A 29 -30.98 -25.66 15.84
CA ALA A 29 -31.66 -24.67 16.67
C ALA A 29 -32.19 -23.50 15.81
N PRO A 30 -33.35 -22.90 16.15
CA PRO A 30 -33.88 -21.75 15.42
C PRO A 30 -32.90 -20.58 15.50
N GLN A 31 -32.37 -20.18 14.35
CA GLN A 31 -31.42 -19.07 14.25
C GLN A 31 -32.19 -17.77 14.46
N ARG A 32 -31.94 -17.06 15.57
CA ARG A 32 -32.40 -15.67 15.70
C ARG A 32 -31.82 -14.86 14.53
N PRO A 33 -32.59 -13.98 13.87
CA PRO A 33 -32.06 -13.16 12.78
C PRO A 33 -30.88 -12.35 13.32
N ARG A 34 -29.71 -12.50 12.68
CA ARG A 34 -28.52 -11.69 13.00
C ARG A 34 -28.86 -10.24 12.66
N PRO A 35 -28.67 -9.28 13.57
CA PRO A 35 -28.83 -7.88 13.23
C PRO A 35 -27.85 -7.54 12.12
N VAL A 36 -28.36 -7.03 10.99
CA VAL A 36 -27.52 -6.50 9.91
C VAL A 36 -26.81 -5.30 10.50
N LEU A 37 -25.52 -5.44 10.79
CA LEU A 37 -24.69 -4.32 11.21
C LEU A 37 -24.65 -3.36 10.02
N ALA A 38 -25.32 -2.21 10.14
CA ALA A 38 -25.16 -1.12 9.19
C ALA A 38 -23.66 -0.88 8.98
N PRO A 39 -23.19 -0.53 7.78
CA PRO A 39 -21.79 -0.19 7.56
C PRO A 39 -21.39 0.83 8.62
N ARG A 40 -20.45 0.47 9.50
CA ARG A 40 -19.84 1.45 10.39
C ARG A 40 -19.21 2.47 9.45
N GLN A 41 -19.84 3.64 9.34
CA GLN A 41 -19.21 4.78 8.71
C GLN A 41 -17.92 4.99 9.50
N ALA A 42 -16.78 4.73 8.85
CA ALA A 42 -15.50 5.04 9.45
C ALA A 42 -15.55 6.52 9.85
N PRO A 43 -15.08 6.90 11.06
CA PRO A 43 -15.04 8.29 11.45
C PRO A 43 -14.36 9.09 10.33
N PRO A 44 -14.87 10.29 9.97
CA PRO A 44 -14.24 11.11 8.95
C PRO A 44 -12.76 11.23 9.30
N ALA A 45 -11.89 10.84 8.37
CA ALA A 45 -10.45 11.00 8.50
C ALA A 45 -10.17 12.44 8.94
N PRO A 46 -9.21 12.70 9.85
CA PRO A 46 -9.03 14.00 10.46
C PRO A 46 -8.87 15.06 9.37
N ALA A 47 -9.96 15.81 9.14
CA ALA A 47 -9.98 16.93 8.24
C ALA A 47 -9.05 17.98 8.85
N GLY A 48 -7.91 18.22 8.20
CA GLY A 48 -7.04 19.31 8.63
C GLY A 48 -5.58 19.02 8.88
N ARG A 49 -4.99 17.91 8.43
CA ARG A 49 -3.51 17.81 8.38
C ARG A 49 -3.00 18.15 6.98
N GLU A 50 -1.88 18.88 6.94
CA GLU A 50 -1.16 19.14 5.68
C GLU A 50 -0.80 17.80 5.02
N PRO A 51 -1.08 17.62 3.71
CA PRO A 51 -0.74 16.39 3.02
C PRO A 51 0.77 16.18 3.05
N LEU A 52 1.19 14.93 3.20
CA LEU A 52 2.60 14.59 3.17
C LEU A 52 3.07 14.47 1.73
N TRP A 53 4.32 14.88 1.48
CA TRP A 53 4.93 14.81 0.16
C TRP A 53 4.87 13.41 -0.46
N ARG A 54 5.17 12.36 0.33
CA ARG A 54 5.12 10.96 -0.12
C ARG A 54 3.73 10.50 -0.55
N ASP A 55 2.67 11.05 0.04
CA ASP A 55 1.29 10.71 -0.31
C ASP A 55 0.97 11.34 -1.67
N VAL A 56 1.27 12.63 -1.82
CA VAL A 56 1.06 13.39 -3.06
C VAL A 56 1.81 12.77 -4.23
N VAL A 57 3.11 12.50 -4.07
CA VAL A 57 3.91 11.88 -5.13
C VAL A 57 3.45 10.46 -5.43
N GLY A 58 3.12 9.68 -4.39
CA GLY A 58 2.59 8.33 -4.55
C GLY A 58 1.32 8.31 -5.40
N ASP A 59 0.39 9.24 -5.13
CA ASP A 59 -0.84 9.39 -5.88
C ASP A 59 -0.59 9.82 -7.33
N VAL A 60 0.34 10.75 -7.57
CA VAL A 60 0.72 11.15 -8.95
C VAL A 60 1.30 9.98 -9.73
N LEU A 61 2.25 9.23 -9.15
CA LEU A 61 2.83 8.04 -9.80
C LEU A 61 1.76 7.00 -10.13
N ARG A 62 0.83 6.78 -9.20
CA ARG A 62 -0.28 5.86 -9.40
C ARG A 62 -1.24 6.33 -10.49
N HIS A 63 -1.61 7.61 -10.50
CA HIS A 63 -2.50 8.18 -11.51
C HIS A 63 -1.88 8.05 -12.91
N GLU A 64 -0.60 8.41 -13.06
CA GLU A 64 0.10 8.31 -14.33
C GLU A 64 0.19 6.85 -14.81
N ARG A 65 0.56 5.92 -13.92
CA ARG A 65 0.60 4.50 -14.26
C ARG A 65 -0.75 3.98 -14.76
N LEU A 66 -1.83 4.35 -14.08
CA LEU A 66 -3.19 3.93 -14.44
C LEU A 66 -3.68 4.59 -15.73
N ALA A 67 -3.32 5.85 -15.98
CA ALA A 67 -3.61 6.54 -17.23
C ALA A 67 -2.93 5.88 -18.44
N GLN A 68 -1.76 5.27 -18.22
CA GLN A 68 -1.07 4.46 -19.22
C GLN A 68 -1.57 3.01 -19.31
N GLU A 69 -2.56 2.61 -18.50
CA GLU A 69 -3.07 1.24 -18.38
C GLU A 69 -1.98 0.20 -18.03
N ARG A 70 -0.90 0.63 -17.35
CA ARG A 70 0.23 -0.24 -17.02
C ARG A 70 0.10 -0.91 -15.66
N THR A 71 0.63 -2.12 -15.55
CA THR A 71 0.62 -2.84 -14.27
C THR A 71 1.74 -2.34 -13.35
N LEU A 72 1.58 -2.57 -12.04
CA LEU A 72 2.65 -2.31 -11.06
C LEU A 72 3.94 -3.04 -11.45
N LYS A 73 3.83 -4.26 -12.00
CA LYS A 73 4.98 -5.06 -12.40
C LYS A 73 5.75 -4.37 -13.54
N ASP A 74 5.05 -3.93 -14.60
CA ASP A 74 5.68 -3.32 -15.77
C ASP A 74 6.46 -2.05 -15.42
N VAL A 75 5.94 -1.24 -14.50
CA VAL A 75 6.61 -0.01 -14.05
C VAL A 75 7.75 -0.33 -13.10
N ALA A 76 7.56 -1.26 -12.15
CA ALA A 76 8.60 -1.65 -11.20
C ALA A 76 9.83 -2.25 -11.91
N ASP A 77 9.60 -3.12 -12.90
CA ASP A 77 10.65 -3.73 -13.71
C ASP A 77 11.44 -2.66 -14.49
N ALA A 78 10.74 -1.71 -15.14
CA ALA A 78 11.36 -0.60 -15.86
C ALA A 78 12.13 0.37 -14.93
N ALA A 79 11.61 0.62 -13.73
CA ALA A 79 12.25 1.45 -12.71
C ALA A 79 13.38 0.71 -11.95
N ARG A 80 13.57 -0.58 -12.19
CA ARG A 80 14.52 -1.47 -11.50
C ARG A 80 14.35 -1.48 -9.98
N ILE A 81 13.11 -1.48 -9.52
CA ILE A 81 12.73 -1.63 -8.12
C ILE A 81 11.77 -2.80 -7.95
N SER A 82 11.56 -3.27 -6.73
CA SER A 82 10.61 -4.36 -6.50
C SER A 82 9.17 -3.87 -6.62
N MET A 83 8.29 -4.70 -7.19
CA MET A 83 6.85 -4.42 -7.27
C MET A 83 6.22 -4.13 -5.89
N PRO A 84 6.54 -4.86 -4.80
CA PRO A 84 6.05 -4.51 -3.47
C PRO A 84 6.50 -3.10 -3.04
N TYR A 85 7.74 -2.71 -3.33
CA TYR A 85 8.25 -1.39 -2.98
C TYR A 85 7.53 -0.28 -3.75
N LEU A 86 7.32 -0.42 -5.06
CA LEU A 86 6.51 0.53 -5.83
C LEU A 86 5.09 0.63 -5.28
N SER A 87 4.51 -0.50 -4.87
CA SER A 87 3.20 -0.54 -4.23
C SER A 87 3.15 0.27 -2.93
N GLU A 88 4.20 0.24 -2.12
CA GLU A 88 4.28 1.07 -0.91
C GLU A 88 4.45 2.56 -1.23
N LEU A 89 5.19 2.88 -2.30
CA LEU A 89 5.38 4.25 -2.78
C LEU A 89 4.06 4.86 -3.25
N GLU A 90 3.30 4.15 -4.10
CA GLU A 90 1.98 4.60 -4.60
C GLU A 90 0.93 4.79 -3.50
N ARG A 91 1.20 4.30 -2.29
CA ARG A 91 0.31 4.45 -1.12
C ARG A 91 0.88 5.40 -0.07
N GLY A 92 1.98 6.10 -0.37
CA GLY A 92 2.62 7.03 0.56
C GLY A 92 3.15 6.37 1.84
N ARG A 93 3.45 5.06 1.81
CA ARG A 93 3.94 4.33 3.01
C ARG A 93 5.46 4.37 3.17
N LYS A 94 6.18 4.86 2.15
CA LYS A 94 7.64 4.96 2.14
C LYS A 94 8.09 6.34 1.66
N GLU A 95 9.18 6.81 2.26
CA GLU A 95 9.97 7.92 1.74
C GLU A 95 10.90 7.35 0.65
N ALA A 96 10.70 7.75 -0.60
CA ALA A 96 11.63 7.42 -1.67
C ALA A 96 12.84 8.34 -1.64
N SER A 97 14.00 7.81 -2.00
CA SER A 97 15.12 8.66 -2.37
C SER A 97 14.84 9.38 -3.69
N SER A 98 15.56 10.48 -3.93
CA SER A 98 15.46 11.23 -5.19
C SER A 98 15.79 10.37 -6.41
N GLU A 99 16.71 9.42 -6.29
CA GLU A 99 17.08 8.49 -7.36
C GLU A 99 15.93 7.54 -7.70
N VAL A 100 15.23 7.03 -6.68
CA VAL A 100 14.06 6.14 -6.86
C VAL A 100 12.91 6.91 -7.51
N LEU A 101 12.64 8.14 -7.07
CA LEU A 101 11.61 8.98 -7.69
C LEU A 101 11.93 9.27 -9.15
N ALA A 102 13.19 9.62 -9.46
CA ALA A 102 13.63 9.85 -10.82
C ALA A 102 13.54 8.58 -11.68
N ALA A 103 13.84 7.39 -11.12
CA ALA A 103 13.70 6.12 -11.83
C ALA A 103 12.24 5.77 -12.12
N ALA A 104 11.34 5.95 -11.15
CA ALA A 104 9.91 5.72 -11.32
C ALA A 104 9.29 6.69 -12.33
N ALA A 105 9.64 7.99 -12.27
CA ALA A 105 9.21 8.98 -13.25
C ALA A 105 9.66 8.60 -14.67
N ARG A 106 10.94 8.28 -14.86
CA ARG A 106 11.46 7.85 -16.17
C ARG A 106 10.79 6.57 -16.67
N ALA A 107 10.50 5.63 -15.76
CA ALA A 107 9.79 4.40 -16.11
C ALA A 107 8.38 4.69 -16.65
N LEU A 108 7.77 5.81 -16.27
CA LEU A 108 6.50 6.33 -16.78
C LEU A 108 6.65 7.31 -17.94
N GLY A 109 7.86 7.49 -18.49
CA GLY A 109 8.11 8.42 -19.59
C GLY A 109 8.13 9.90 -19.16
N LEU A 110 8.23 10.17 -17.86
CA LEU A 110 8.29 11.52 -17.31
C LEU A 110 9.72 11.92 -16.92
N GLY A 111 10.01 13.21 -17.02
CA GLY A 111 11.14 13.83 -16.32
C GLY A 111 10.84 14.06 -14.85
N LEU A 112 11.88 14.29 -14.04
CA LEU A 112 11.68 14.65 -12.63
C LEU A 112 10.93 15.98 -12.49
N THR A 113 11.19 16.94 -13.36
CA THR A 113 10.49 18.24 -13.38
C THR A 113 8.99 18.04 -13.61
N ASP A 114 8.59 17.17 -14.53
CA ASP A 114 7.17 16.89 -14.82
C ASP A 114 6.49 16.28 -13.59
N LEU A 115 7.15 15.33 -12.92
CA LEU A 115 6.65 14.74 -11.68
C LEU A 115 6.43 15.81 -10.60
N LEU A 116 7.36 16.76 -10.45
CA LEU A 116 7.24 17.85 -9.48
C LEU A 116 6.10 18.80 -9.82
N SER A 117 5.91 19.13 -11.10
CA SER A 117 4.79 19.96 -11.57
C SER A 117 3.45 19.29 -11.32
N LEU A 118 3.32 18.01 -11.64
CA LEU A 118 2.10 17.23 -11.36
C LEU A 118 1.82 17.15 -9.85
N ALA A 119 2.85 16.97 -9.03
CA ALA A 119 2.71 16.96 -7.58
C ALA A 119 2.31 18.33 -7.01
N GLN A 120 2.79 19.42 -7.60
CA GLN A 120 2.35 20.78 -7.26
C GLN A 120 0.87 20.98 -7.59
N ASP A 121 0.44 20.54 -8.78
CA ASP A 121 -0.95 20.64 -9.22
C ASP A 121 -1.87 19.82 -8.30
N GLU A 122 -1.43 18.62 -7.94
CA GLU A 122 -2.12 17.75 -6.98
C GLU A 122 -2.25 18.41 -5.60
N LEU A 123 -1.15 18.96 -5.08
CA LEU A 123 -1.16 19.69 -3.81
C LEU A 123 -2.12 20.88 -3.82
N THR A 124 -2.13 21.64 -4.93
CA THR A 124 -3.04 22.77 -5.13
C THR A 124 -4.50 22.32 -5.17
N ARG A 125 -4.78 21.17 -5.79
CA ARG A 125 -6.11 20.55 -5.81
C ARG A 125 -6.56 20.16 -4.41
N LEU A 126 -5.70 19.50 -3.63
CA LEU A 126 -6.00 19.09 -2.26
C LEU A 126 -6.26 20.29 -1.34
N ASP A 127 -5.50 21.38 -1.49
CA ASP A 127 -5.71 22.60 -0.70
C ASP A 127 -7.07 23.26 -1.00
N ARG A 128 -7.53 23.24 -2.26
CA ARG A 128 -8.85 23.74 -2.64
C ARG A 128 -10.01 22.91 -2.09
N VAL A 129 -9.83 21.59 -2.02
CA VAL A 129 -10.88 20.66 -1.55
C VAL A 129 -11.04 20.72 -0.03
N ARG A 130 -10.01 21.15 0.71
CA ARG A 130 -10.02 21.21 2.18
C ARG A 130 -10.97 22.30 2.68
N PRO A 131 -12.15 21.96 3.23
CA PRO A 131 -13.07 22.96 3.73
C PRO A 131 -12.53 23.49 5.07
N GLY A 132 -12.14 24.77 5.10
CA GLY A 132 -11.73 25.44 6.35
C GLY A 132 -10.45 26.26 6.28
N ARG A 133 -9.71 26.26 5.17
CA ARG A 133 -8.54 27.16 5.03
C ARG A 133 -8.97 28.54 4.53
N ALA A 134 -9.61 29.33 5.39
CA ALA A 134 -9.49 30.78 5.27
C ALA A 134 -8.03 31.12 5.57
N THR A 135 -7.18 31.22 4.55
CA THR A 135 -5.82 31.72 4.72
C THR A 135 -5.89 33.20 5.09
N PRO A 136 -5.33 33.66 6.23
CA PRO A 136 -4.88 35.03 6.29
C PRO A 136 -3.74 35.13 5.27
N ARG A 137 -3.92 35.98 4.24
CA ARG A 137 -2.87 36.31 3.30
C ARG A 137 -1.69 36.78 4.13
N ALA A 138 -0.61 35.99 4.18
CA ALA A 138 0.60 36.39 4.89
C ALA A 138 1.03 37.74 4.33
N SER A 139 0.97 38.75 5.19
CA SER A 139 1.65 40.02 4.96
C SER A 139 3.07 39.67 4.54
N THR A 140 3.47 40.13 3.36
CA THR A 140 4.87 40.24 2.99
C THR A 140 5.51 41.19 4.00
N SER A 141 5.94 40.64 5.14
CA SER A 141 6.82 41.31 6.06
C SER A 141 8.09 41.55 5.28
N ARG A 142 8.23 42.80 4.87
CA ARG A 142 9.38 43.39 4.21
C ARG A 142 10.61 42.97 5.01
N TYR A 143 11.56 42.35 4.33
CA TYR A 143 12.95 42.47 4.74
C TYR A 143 13.35 43.93 4.50
N ASP A 144 12.96 44.80 5.43
CA ASP A 144 13.46 46.17 5.53
C ASP A 144 13.94 46.36 6.97
N GLY A 145 15.25 46.52 7.11
CA GLY A 145 15.85 47.17 8.27
C GLY A 145 16.29 46.25 9.40
N MET A 146 17.49 45.69 9.28
CA MET A 146 18.35 45.63 10.46
C MET A 146 19.63 46.39 10.15
N CYS A 147 19.71 47.57 10.75
CA CYS A 147 20.85 48.48 10.73
C CYS A 147 22.12 47.81 11.27
N LEU A 148 23.24 48.09 10.60
CA LEU A 148 24.58 48.04 11.19
C LEU A 148 24.62 48.96 12.41
N ALA A 149 25.05 48.42 13.56
CA ALA A 149 25.60 49.19 14.65
C ALA A 149 27.02 48.67 14.91
N ALA A 150 27.89 49.63 15.19
CA ALA A 150 29.35 49.63 15.05
C ALA A 150 30.11 48.68 15.98
#